data_AF-A0A7C6F6A6-F1
#
_entry.id   AF-A0A7C6F6A6-F1
#
_cell.length_a   1.000
_cell.length_b   1.000
_cell.length_c   1.000
_cell.angle_alpha   90.00
_cell.angle_beta   90.00
_cell.angle_gamma   90.00
#
_symmetry.space_group_name_H-M   'P 1'
#
loop_
_entity.id
_entity.type
_entity.pdbx_description
1 polymer ?
#
loop_
_entity_poly.entity_id
_entity_poly.type
_entity_poly.pdbx_seq_one_letter_code
_entity_poly.pdbx_strand_id
1 'polypeptide(L)'
;YRGWFMNDEDLMTAWRPGSHEGSGISLETWDRIFEALLRLKGNMIIPNTFIFPDEPQVLAAARRGLAITQHHMEPLGLNVYQWPDGKPYTLDLLTAAWKCAVSQYPRNIEIVWTVGLRGRYDRPFWRDTPQPPATAPGKAGLIREAVERQIAIVRQAWPHPDPMFVMNSWMEGSALMREGLLKLPPEVTLVWADDGAGLLQDGGQISRGQGVYYHTGVIGGNANNFSERVPIERIYRELGRAVKAGGVAYMLLNPANIRPHVMSTRAVMDVAWNAPAGRAEDWLAGWCREEFGGAAAAAAERCYRAYSEAPARYGERESETIADDFYHQLGRDLLVRIMRRDESMPVRFRFLKVSAYPGYIAHVANMCRQAEPRWEEAARLARQAWPLIPAGRRDFFQAHIASQIDLHRHSNRMLLHIAEAAAPGATAPSQQVNVEAAAGEARAILAALRQAEYGKWAGFYTLGDWFVDIPLTLHLAEACLAQLRGQRLTAAQQATRARAERLLGEDTSHVYIKIKAYQKGRKAEFCAGDKPPRF
;
A
#
# COMPACT_ATOMS: atom_id res chain seq x y z
N TYR A 1 7.56 -18.44 -9.22
CA TYR A 1 7.75 -17.04 -9.64
C TYR A 1 7.97 -16.15 -8.43
N ARG A 2 8.80 -15.10 -8.55
CA ARG A 2 9.01 -14.13 -7.46
C ARG A 2 9.19 -12.73 -8.04
N GLY A 3 8.43 -11.77 -7.54
CA GLY A 3 8.25 -10.52 -8.26
C GLY A 3 7.69 -9.38 -7.43
N TRP A 4 7.61 -8.22 -8.06
CA TRP A 4 7.05 -7.01 -7.46
C TRP A 4 5.70 -6.65 -8.06
N PHE A 5 4.86 -6.06 -7.22
CA PHE A 5 3.73 -5.25 -7.63
C PHE A 5 4.04 -3.79 -7.33
N MET A 6 4.33 -3.01 -8.36
CA MET A 6 4.42 -1.56 -8.20
C MET A 6 3.01 -1.00 -8.03
N ASN A 7 2.67 -0.66 -6.79
CA ASN A 7 1.37 -0.11 -6.37
C ASN A 7 1.59 1.18 -5.59
N ASP A 8 0.49 1.90 -5.32
CA ASP A 8 0.48 3.13 -4.52
C ASP A 8 1.57 4.12 -4.98
N GLU A 9 1.78 4.17 -6.30
CA GLU A 9 2.99 4.69 -6.94
C GLU A 9 3.03 6.23 -7.04
N ASP A 10 2.41 6.94 -6.09
CA ASP A 10 2.29 8.40 -6.08
C ASP A 10 3.66 9.08 -6.04
N LEU A 11 4.56 8.62 -5.17
CA LEU A 11 5.90 9.18 -5.05
C LEU A 11 6.72 8.96 -6.33
N MET A 12 6.71 7.75 -6.87
CA MET A 12 7.44 7.42 -8.11
C MET A 12 6.89 8.19 -9.31
N THR A 13 5.56 8.23 -9.46
CA THR A 13 4.88 8.93 -10.57
C THR A 13 5.18 10.42 -10.55
N ALA A 14 5.20 11.05 -9.37
CA ALA A 14 5.49 12.48 -9.25
C ALA A 14 6.98 12.81 -9.39
N TRP A 15 7.87 11.98 -8.85
CA TRP A 15 9.31 12.20 -8.88
C TRP A 15 9.90 12.08 -10.29
N ARG A 16 9.42 11.09 -11.06
CA ARG A 16 9.87 10.82 -12.43
C ARG A 16 8.67 10.52 -13.34
N PRO A 17 7.92 11.55 -13.77
CA PRO A 17 6.70 11.35 -14.54
C PRO A 17 6.98 10.81 -15.95
N GLY A 18 6.25 9.77 -16.33
CA GLY A 18 6.25 9.15 -17.67
C GLY A 18 5.01 9.49 -18.49
N SER A 19 4.29 10.57 -18.16
CA SER A 19 3.01 10.91 -18.81
C SER A 19 3.12 11.13 -20.32
N HIS A 20 4.27 11.62 -20.79
CA HIS A 20 4.54 11.82 -22.22
C HIS A 20 4.83 10.49 -22.95
N GLU A 21 5.26 9.47 -22.22
CA GLU A 21 5.50 8.11 -22.71
C GLU A 21 4.24 7.24 -22.56
N GLY A 22 3.26 7.66 -21.75
CA GLY A 22 2.06 6.88 -21.47
C GLY A 22 2.28 5.75 -20.45
N SER A 23 3.26 5.87 -19.56
CA SER A 23 3.66 4.81 -18.61
C SER A 23 3.52 5.18 -17.13
N GLY A 24 2.98 6.38 -16.83
CA GLY A 24 2.85 6.94 -15.48
C GLY A 24 4.18 7.36 -14.86
N ILE A 25 5.10 6.41 -14.69
CA ILE A 25 6.50 6.58 -14.30
C ILE A 25 7.37 6.54 -15.57
N SER A 26 8.44 7.33 -15.64
CA SER A 26 9.28 7.38 -16.84
C SER A 26 9.90 6.03 -17.18
N LEU A 27 10.04 5.72 -18.47
CA LEU A 27 10.61 4.45 -18.92
C LEU A 27 12.07 4.27 -18.47
N GLU A 28 12.84 5.36 -18.34
CA GLU A 28 14.17 5.32 -17.74
C GLU A 28 14.12 4.86 -16.27
N THR A 29 13.13 5.32 -15.51
CA THR A 29 12.97 4.92 -14.10
C THR A 29 12.49 3.47 -14.00
N TRP A 30 11.57 3.07 -14.88
CA TRP A 30 11.16 1.67 -15.03
C TRP A 30 12.35 0.74 -15.30
N ASP A 31 13.25 1.15 -16.18
CA ASP A 31 14.46 0.40 -16.49
C ASP A 31 15.32 0.13 -15.24
N ARG A 32 15.41 1.11 -14.32
CA ARG A 32 16.08 0.96 -13.02
C ARG A 32 15.30 0.07 -12.05
N ILE A 33 13.96 0.14 -12.06
CA ILE A 33 13.10 -0.74 -11.25
C ILE A 33 13.31 -2.19 -11.69
N PHE A 34 13.30 -2.46 -13.00
CA PHE A 34 13.53 -3.79 -13.54
C PHE A 34 14.93 -4.29 -13.21
N GLU A 35 15.97 -3.44 -13.34
CA GLU A 35 17.33 -3.80 -12.94
C GLU A 35 17.41 -4.16 -11.45
N ALA A 36 16.79 -3.35 -10.57
CA ALA A 36 16.79 -3.62 -9.13
C ALA A 36 16.09 -4.95 -8.80
N LEU A 37 14.94 -5.21 -9.40
CA LEU A 37 14.22 -6.48 -9.25
C LEU A 37 15.08 -7.67 -9.71
N LEU A 38 15.72 -7.58 -10.88
CA LEU A 38 16.60 -8.63 -11.41
C LEU A 38 17.83 -8.86 -10.52
N ARG A 39 18.43 -7.80 -9.96
CA ARG A 39 19.55 -7.91 -9.00
C ARG A 39 19.13 -8.58 -7.69
N LEU A 40 17.86 -8.41 -7.30
CA LEU A 40 17.20 -9.14 -6.21
C LEU A 40 16.69 -10.51 -6.66
N LYS A 41 17.11 -10.95 -7.84
CA LYS A 41 16.82 -12.24 -8.44
C LYS A 41 15.33 -12.44 -8.71
N GLY A 42 14.53 -11.39 -8.79
CA GLY A 42 13.15 -11.45 -9.24
C GLY A 42 13.01 -11.78 -10.72
N ASN A 43 11.84 -12.27 -11.12
CA ASN A 43 11.56 -12.67 -12.50
C ASN A 43 10.14 -12.36 -12.97
N MET A 44 9.37 -11.57 -12.21
CA MET A 44 7.97 -11.28 -12.50
C MET A 44 7.59 -9.89 -11.99
N ILE A 45 6.70 -9.17 -12.69
CA ILE A 45 6.25 -7.85 -12.25
C ILE A 45 4.80 -7.54 -12.64
N ILE A 46 4.13 -6.74 -11.79
CA ILE A 46 2.95 -5.96 -12.14
C ILE A 46 3.41 -4.49 -12.29
N PRO A 47 3.53 -3.95 -13.51
CA PRO A 47 4.19 -2.68 -13.76
C PRO A 47 3.22 -1.48 -13.68
N ASN A 48 2.69 -1.21 -12.48
CA ASN A 48 1.63 -0.27 -12.09
C ASN A 48 0.28 -0.94 -11.83
N THR A 49 -0.48 -0.33 -10.91
CA THR A 49 -1.91 -0.57 -10.69
C THR A 49 -2.73 0.06 -11.81
N PHE A 50 -3.90 -0.48 -12.15
CA PHE A 50 -4.80 0.10 -13.16
C PHE A 50 -4.10 0.32 -14.50
N ILE A 51 -3.33 -0.67 -14.95
CA ILE A 51 -2.56 -0.60 -16.19
C ILE A 51 -3.34 -1.26 -17.34
N PHE A 52 -3.28 -0.70 -18.54
CA PHE A 52 -3.74 -1.43 -19.73
C PHE A 52 -2.65 -2.38 -20.26
N PRO A 53 -3.04 -3.53 -20.84
CA PRO A 53 -2.11 -4.54 -21.38
C PRO A 53 -1.11 -4.06 -22.43
N ASP A 54 -1.43 -2.97 -23.14
CA ASP A 54 -0.67 -2.39 -24.23
C ASP A 54 0.24 -1.22 -23.79
N GLU A 55 0.26 -0.88 -22.49
CA GLU A 55 1.09 0.23 -22.02
C GLU A 55 2.61 -0.08 -22.14
N PRO A 56 3.45 0.93 -22.45
CA PRO A 56 4.84 0.67 -22.86
C PRO A 56 5.71 -0.06 -21.84
N GLN A 57 5.44 0.14 -20.54
CA GLN A 57 6.16 -0.52 -19.46
C GLN A 57 5.91 -2.04 -19.41
N VAL A 58 4.81 -2.55 -19.98
CA VAL A 58 4.56 -3.99 -20.15
C VAL A 58 5.61 -4.60 -21.06
N LEU A 59 5.78 -4.02 -22.26
CA LEU A 59 6.77 -4.50 -23.22
C LEU A 59 8.21 -4.24 -22.73
N ALA A 60 8.46 -3.13 -22.05
CA ALA A 60 9.77 -2.82 -21.47
C ALA A 60 10.20 -3.85 -20.41
N ALA A 61 9.28 -4.24 -19.52
CA ALA A 61 9.52 -5.30 -18.53
C ALA A 61 9.81 -6.66 -19.22
N ALA A 62 9.01 -7.03 -20.22
CA ALA A 62 9.21 -8.27 -20.96
C ALA A 62 10.57 -8.31 -21.69
N ARG A 63 11.03 -7.19 -22.27
CA ARG A 63 12.36 -7.08 -22.89
C ARG A 63 13.51 -7.26 -21.90
N ARG A 64 13.28 -6.98 -20.61
CA ARG A 64 14.23 -7.26 -19.52
C ARG A 64 14.15 -8.72 -19.02
N GLY A 65 13.28 -9.55 -19.59
CA GLY A 65 13.09 -10.96 -19.21
C GLY A 65 12.18 -11.15 -18.00
N LEU A 66 11.35 -10.16 -17.65
CA LEU A 66 10.37 -10.29 -16.58
C LEU A 66 9.05 -10.80 -17.13
N ALA A 67 8.49 -11.83 -16.48
CA ALA A 67 7.12 -12.26 -16.73
C ALA A 67 6.13 -11.18 -16.24
N ILE A 68 5.06 -10.96 -16.99
CA ILE A 68 3.99 -10.04 -16.60
C ILE A 68 2.96 -10.82 -15.78
N THR A 69 2.49 -10.24 -14.69
CA THR A 69 1.33 -10.74 -13.95
C THR A 69 0.38 -9.58 -13.68
N GLN A 70 -0.79 -9.85 -13.08
CA GLN A 70 -1.81 -8.82 -12.89
C GLN A 70 -2.26 -8.71 -11.45
N HIS A 71 -2.69 -7.51 -11.09
CA HIS A 71 -3.28 -7.21 -9.81
C HIS A 71 -4.57 -8.03 -9.62
N HIS A 72 -4.90 -8.40 -8.38
CA HIS A 72 -6.01 -9.30 -8.07
C HIS A 72 -7.40 -8.79 -8.42
N MET A 73 -7.53 -7.47 -8.59
CA MET A 73 -8.76 -6.83 -9.04
C MET A 73 -8.72 -6.47 -10.54
N GLU A 74 -7.64 -6.83 -11.24
CA GLU A 74 -7.49 -6.70 -12.70
C GLU A 74 -7.30 -8.07 -13.39
N PRO A 75 -8.17 -9.09 -13.15
CA PRO A 75 -8.06 -10.37 -13.82
C PRO A 75 -7.89 -10.22 -15.33
N LEU A 76 -6.96 -11.00 -15.89
CA LEU A 76 -6.60 -10.97 -17.31
C LEU A 76 -6.15 -9.60 -17.85
N GLY A 77 -5.74 -8.66 -16.99
CA GLY A 77 -5.27 -7.33 -17.37
C GLY A 77 -6.39 -6.32 -17.59
N LEU A 78 -7.60 -6.61 -17.14
CA LEU A 78 -8.71 -5.67 -17.27
C LEU A 78 -8.56 -4.50 -16.30
N ASN A 79 -8.30 -3.31 -16.84
CA ASN A 79 -8.31 -2.07 -16.08
C ASN A 79 -9.75 -1.65 -15.70
N VAL A 80 -10.17 -2.04 -14.49
CA VAL A 80 -11.53 -1.74 -13.98
C VAL A 80 -11.70 -0.32 -13.45
N TYR A 81 -10.62 0.46 -13.24
CA TYR A 81 -10.71 1.89 -12.93
C TYR A 81 -11.31 2.66 -14.10
N GLN A 82 -10.95 2.25 -15.32
CA GLN A 82 -11.46 2.83 -16.56
C GLN A 82 -12.72 2.14 -17.09
N TRP A 83 -13.48 1.47 -16.22
CA TRP A 83 -14.78 0.92 -16.57
C TRP A 83 -15.73 2.03 -17.06
N PRO A 84 -16.40 1.90 -18.23
CA PRO A 84 -17.23 2.98 -18.76
C PRO A 84 -18.45 3.29 -17.90
N ASP A 85 -18.79 4.58 -17.81
CA ASP A 85 -19.98 5.04 -17.12
C ASP A 85 -21.25 4.45 -17.73
N GLY A 86 -22.23 4.12 -16.88
CA GLY A 86 -23.50 3.54 -17.30
C GLY A 86 -23.45 2.08 -17.76
N LYS A 87 -22.27 1.45 -17.87
CA LYS A 87 -22.17 0.00 -18.17
C LYS A 87 -22.35 -0.83 -16.89
N PRO A 88 -23.27 -1.80 -16.87
CA PRO A 88 -23.48 -2.62 -15.67
C PRO A 88 -22.33 -3.60 -15.47
N TYR A 89 -21.95 -3.85 -14.22
CA TYR A 89 -20.83 -4.74 -13.88
C TYR A 89 -21.28 -6.21 -13.80
N THR A 90 -21.76 -6.74 -14.93
CA THR A 90 -22.24 -8.13 -15.06
C THR A 90 -21.13 -9.06 -15.56
N LEU A 91 -21.26 -10.35 -15.25
CA LEU A 91 -20.28 -11.35 -15.65
C LEU A 91 -20.13 -11.44 -17.19
N ASP A 92 -21.19 -11.25 -17.95
CA ASP A 92 -21.14 -11.27 -19.42
C ASP A 92 -20.36 -10.10 -19.99
N LEU A 93 -20.56 -8.89 -19.47
CA LEU A 93 -19.79 -7.72 -19.90
C LEU A 93 -18.34 -7.81 -19.44
N LEU A 94 -18.08 -8.34 -18.25
CA LEU A 94 -16.73 -8.65 -17.79
C LEU A 94 -16.05 -9.68 -18.71
N THR A 95 -16.78 -10.72 -19.13
CA THR A 95 -16.29 -11.73 -20.08
C THR A 95 -15.87 -11.09 -21.40
N ALA A 96 -16.70 -10.19 -21.95
CA ALA A 96 -16.37 -9.45 -23.17
C ALA A 96 -15.16 -8.52 -23.00
N ALA A 97 -15.04 -7.89 -21.82
CA ALA A 97 -13.94 -6.99 -21.52
C ALA A 97 -12.61 -7.73 -21.30
N TRP A 98 -12.63 -8.88 -20.62
CA TRP A 98 -11.48 -9.77 -20.47
C TRP A 98 -10.96 -10.26 -21.82
N LYS A 99 -11.85 -10.60 -22.77
CA LYS A 99 -11.42 -10.95 -24.14
C LYS A 99 -10.65 -9.82 -24.82
N CYS A 100 -11.12 -8.58 -24.70
CA CYS A 100 -10.40 -7.42 -25.22
C CYS A 100 -9.04 -7.25 -24.52
N ALA A 101 -9.00 -7.27 -23.19
CA ALA A 101 -7.76 -7.10 -22.43
C ALA A 101 -6.70 -8.15 -22.83
N VAL A 102 -7.07 -9.43 -22.91
CA VAL A 102 -6.16 -10.51 -23.36
C VAL A 102 -5.64 -10.24 -24.77
N SER A 103 -6.47 -9.68 -25.66
CA SER A 103 -6.07 -9.42 -27.05
C SER A 103 -5.10 -8.26 -27.23
N GLN A 104 -5.04 -7.34 -26.24
CA GLN A 104 -4.19 -6.15 -26.25
C GLN A 104 -2.74 -6.45 -25.83
N TYR A 105 -2.49 -7.56 -25.14
CA TYR A 105 -1.12 -7.91 -24.74
C TYR A 105 -0.23 -8.20 -25.96
N PRO A 106 1.05 -7.74 -25.92
CA PRO A 106 2.07 -8.20 -26.87
C PRO A 106 2.19 -9.74 -26.85
N ARG A 107 2.23 -10.38 -28.03
CA ARG A 107 2.11 -11.85 -28.15
C ARG A 107 3.38 -12.64 -27.82
N ASN A 108 4.52 -11.98 -27.74
CA ASN A 108 5.83 -12.57 -27.52
C ASN A 108 6.37 -12.32 -26.11
N ILE A 109 5.48 -12.30 -25.10
CA ILE A 109 5.83 -12.08 -23.69
C ILE A 109 5.33 -13.24 -22.84
N GLU A 110 6.02 -13.49 -21.73
CA GLU A 110 5.58 -14.44 -20.72
C GLU A 110 4.55 -13.78 -19.80
N ILE A 111 3.42 -14.45 -19.58
CA ILE A 111 2.35 -13.98 -18.69
C ILE A 111 1.99 -15.06 -17.68
N VAL A 112 1.99 -14.66 -16.42
CA VAL A 112 1.36 -15.39 -15.31
C VAL A 112 -0.04 -14.81 -15.10
N TRP A 113 -1.06 -15.55 -15.52
CA TRP A 113 -2.43 -15.06 -15.59
C TRP A 113 -3.12 -15.04 -14.23
N THR A 114 -3.43 -13.85 -13.74
CA THR A 114 -4.30 -13.68 -12.58
C THR A 114 -5.76 -13.88 -13.01
N VAL A 115 -6.43 -14.78 -12.31
CA VAL A 115 -7.87 -15.07 -12.41
C VAL A 115 -8.56 -14.76 -11.07
N GLY A 116 -9.87 -14.53 -11.10
CA GLY A 116 -10.67 -14.17 -9.93
C GLY A 116 -11.78 -13.18 -10.25
N LEU A 117 -12.47 -12.68 -9.23
CA LEU A 117 -13.50 -11.67 -9.39
C LEU A 117 -13.54 -10.72 -8.20
N ARG A 118 -13.31 -9.43 -8.46
CA ARG A 118 -13.46 -8.34 -7.50
C ARG A 118 -14.20 -7.16 -8.15
N GLY A 119 -14.60 -6.21 -7.31
CA GLY A 119 -15.26 -4.98 -7.73
C GLY A 119 -14.26 -3.91 -8.16
N ARG A 120 -14.81 -2.77 -8.57
CA ARG A 120 -14.01 -1.59 -8.96
C ARG A 120 -13.36 -0.96 -7.72
N TYR A 121 -12.20 -0.34 -7.88
CA TYR A 121 -11.49 0.34 -6.77
C TYR A 121 -11.20 -0.60 -5.58
N ASP A 122 -10.84 -1.84 -5.89
CA ASP A 122 -10.42 -2.81 -4.88
C ASP A 122 -11.46 -3.14 -3.80
N ARG A 123 -12.75 -3.01 -4.14
CA ARG A 123 -13.86 -3.37 -3.24
C ARG A 123 -14.46 -4.73 -3.60
N PRO A 124 -15.27 -5.35 -2.73
CA PRO A 124 -15.94 -6.59 -3.07
C PRO A 124 -16.88 -6.43 -4.27
N PHE A 125 -16.93 -7.43 -5.16
CA PHE A 125 -17.68 -7.35 -6.42
C PHE A 125 -19.18 -7.03 -6.22
N TRP A 126 -19.77 -7.44 -5.10
CA TRP A 126 -21.18 -7.19 -4.78
C TRP A 126 -21.53 -5.72 -4.50
N ARG A 127 -20.55 -4.81 -4.50
CA ARG A 127 -20.82 -3.36 -4.52
C ARG A 127 -21.02 -2.79 -5.94
N ASP A 128 -20.61 -3.52 -6.96
CA ASP A 128 -20.69 -3.11 -8.37
C ASP A 128 -21.67 -3.97 -9.17
N THR A 129 -21.73 -5.27 -8.88
CA THR A 129 -22.57 -6.22 -9.61
C THR A 129 -24.06 -5.98 -9.32
N PRO A 130 -24.90 -5.80 -10.34
CA PRO A 130 -26.35 -5.76 -10.17
C PRO A 130 -26.86 -7.09 -9.60
N GLN A 131 -27.68 -7.03 -8.54
CA GLN A 131 -28.29 -8.21 -7.89
C GLN A 131 -27.27 -9.31 -7.54
N PRO A 132 -26.24 -9.00 -6.72
CA PRO A 132 -25.22 -9.98 -6.39
C PRO A 132 -25.80 -11.10 -5.50
N PRO A 133 -25.23 -12.32 -5.52
CA PRO A 133 -25.65 -13.38 -4.62
C PRO A 133 -25.61 -12.94 -3.15
N ALA A 134 -26.69 -13.22 -2.41
CA ALA A 134 -26.82 -12.78 -1.01
C ALA A 134 -25.96 -13.62 -0.05
N THR A 135 -25.76 -14.90 -0.35
CA THR A 135 -25.08 -15.85 0.55
C THR A 135 -23.60 -15.99 0.21
N ALA A 136 -22.77 -16.33 1.21
CA ALA A 136 -21.35 -16.59 0.99
C ALA A 136 -21.08 -17.73 -0.02
N PRO A 137 -21.82 -18.87 0.01
CA PRO A 137 -21.72 -19.89 -1.03
C PRO A 137 -22.08 -19.38 -2.44
N GLY A 138 -23.11 -18.55 -2.57
CA GLY A 138 -23.49 -17.96 -3.85
C GLY A 138 -22.40 -17.02 -4.39
N LYS A 139 -21.77 -16.23 -3.52
CA LYS A 139 -20.65 -15.35 -3.88
C LYS A 139 -19.44 -16.17 -4.33
N ALA A 140 -19.10 -17.23 -3.60
CA ALA A 140 -18.04 -18.17 -3.99
C ALA A 140 -18.34 -18.84 -5.35
N GLY A 141 -19.60 -19.22 -5.60
CA GLY A 141 -20.04 -19.76 -6.88
C GLY A 141 -19.80 -18.81 -8.07
N LEU A 142 -20.14 -17.52 -7.91
CA LEU A 142 -19.92 -16.53 -8.97
C LEU A 142 -18.43 -16.25 -9.22
N ILE A 143 -17.60 -16.24 -8.16
CA ILE A 143 -16.13 -16.12 -8.31
C ILE A 143 -15.60 -17.32 -9.10
N ARG A 144 -16.04 -18.54 -8.77
CA ARG A 144 -15.63 -19.75 -9.49
C ARG A 144 -16.03 -19.70 -10.96
N GLU A 145 -17.27 -19.31 -11.27
CA GLU A 145 -17.74 -19.19 -12.66
C GLU A 145 -16.89 -18.17 -13.44
N ALA A 146 -16.54 -17.03 -12.83
CA ALA A 146 -15.66 -16.05 -13.43
C ALA A 146 -14.27 -16.63 -13.74
N VAL A 147 -13.67 -17.37 -12.81
CA VAL A 147 -12.38 -18.04 -13.00
C VAL A 147 -12.44 -19.03 -14.16
N GLU A 148 -13.48 -19.86 -14.24
CA GLU A 148 -13.66 -20.84 -15.31
C GLU A 148 -13.78 -20.16 -16.70
N ARG A 149 -14.53 -19.05 -16.79
CA ARG A 149 -14.63 -18.25 -18.02
C ARG A 149 -13.29 -17.63 -18.42
N GLN A 150 -12.53 -17.12 -17.45
CA GLN A 150 -11.21 -16.50 -17.70
C GLN A 150 -10.19 -17.51 -18.23
N ILE A 151 -10.15 -18.71 -17.65
CA ILE A 151 -9.31 -19.80 -18.14
C ILE A 151 -9.65 -20.14 -19.59
N ALA A 152 -10.95 -20.26 -19.91
CA ALA A 152 -11.40 -20.53 -21.27
C ALA A 152 -10.96 -19.45 -22.27
N ILE A 153 -11.05 -18.16 -21.88
CA ILE A 153 -10.58 -17.04 -22.71
C ILE A 153 -9.09 -17.18 -23.03
N VAL A 154 -8.26 -17.43 -22.02
CA VAL A 154 -6.80 -17.53 -22.22
C VAL A 154 -6.45 -18.74 -23.07
N ARG A 155 -7.05 -19.92 -22.81
CA ARG A 155 -6.80 -21.12 -23.62
C ARG A 155 -7.19 -20.97 -25.09
N GLN A 156 -8.23 -20.20 -25.35
CA GLN A 156 -8.67 -19.95 -26.73
C GLN A 156 -7.79 -18.92 -27.44
N ALA A 157 -7.35 -17.88 -26.73
CA ALA A 157 -6.77 -16.68 -27.35
C ALA A 157 -5.26 -16.52 -27.17
N TRP A 158 -4.62 -17.30 -26.29
CA TRP A 158 -3.21 -17.17 -25.96
C TRP A 158 -2.38 -18.29 -26.58
N PRO A 159 -1.24 -17.98 -27.24
CA PRO A 159 -0.48 -18.97 -28.01
C PRO A 159 0.34 -19.96 -27.15
N HIS A 160 0.53 -19.69 -25.86
CA HIS A 160 1.31 -20.59 -24.99
C HIS A 160 0.52 -21.86 -24.67
N PRO A 161 1.08 -23.07 -24.90
CA PRO A 161 0.34 -24.32 -24.77
C PRO A 161 -0.05 -24.67 -23.33
N ASP A 162 0.68 -24.14 -22.34
CA ASP A 162 0.43 -24.37 -20.92
C ASP A 162 0.46 -23.03 -20.16
N PRO A 163 -0.61 -22.21 -20.21
CA PRO A 163 -0.66 -20.94 -19.51
C PRO A 163 -0.80 -21.17 -17.99
N MET A 164 0.03 -20.49 -17.19
CA MET A 164 -0.08 -20.58 -15.73
C MET A 164 -1.16 -19.64 -15.20
N PHE A 165 -2.02 -20.15 -14.33
CA PHE A 165 -3.08 -19.38 -13.68
C PHE A 165 -2.84 -19.25 -12.17
N VAL A 166 -3.07 -18.06 -11.63
CA VAL A 166 -3.00 -17.77 -10.19
C VAL A 166 -4.25 -17.04 -9.72
N MET A 167 -4.67 -17.29 -8.49
CA MET A 167 -5.67 -16.44 -7.82
C MET A 167 -5.09 -15.95 -6.50
N ASN A 168 -4.88 -14.63 -6.42
CA ASN A 168 -4.57 -13.92 -5.18
C ASN A 168 -5.84 -13.81 -4.33
N SER A 169 -5.91 -14.56 -3.23
CA SER A 169 -7.00 -14.45 -2.28
C SER A 169 -6.77 -13.22 -1.41
N TRP A 170 -7.45 -12.12 -1.71
CA TRP A 170 -7.40 -10.87 -0.95
C TRP A 170 -8.71 -10.64 -0.19
N MET A 171 -8.62 -10.18 1.05
CA MET A 171 -9.77 -9.86 1.92
C MET A 171 -10.87 -10.93 1.92
N GLU A 172 -12.03 -10.65 1.30
CA GLU A 172 -13.15 -11.59 1.21
C GLU A 172 -12.76 -12.92 0.55
N GLY A 173 -11.82 -12.90 -0.39
CA GLY A 173 -11.31 -14.09 -1.05
C GLY A 173 -10.60 -15.02 -0.06
N SER A 174 -9.75 -14.48 0.82
CA SER A 174 -9.07 -15.26 1.87
C SER A 174 -10.08 -15.88 2.84
N ALA A 175 -11.12 -15.13 3.22
CA ALA A 175 -12.18 -15.64 4.09
C ALA A 175 -12.92 -16.82 3.43
N LEU A 176 -13.36 -16.66 2.18
CA LEU A 176 -14.08 -17.71 1.45
C LEU A 176 -13.23 -18.98 1.21
N MET A 177 -11.92 -18.82 0.97
CA MET A 177 -11.00 -19.95 0.85
C MET A 177 -10.82 -20.67 2.20
N ARG A 178 -10.58 -19.92 3.28
CA ARG A 178 -10.37 -20.47 4.63
C ARG A 178 -11.60 -21.21 5.18
N GLU A 179 -12.79 -20.74 4.80
CA GLU A 179 -14.08 -21.38 5.12
C GLU A 179 -14.39 -22.59 4.22
N GLY A 180 -13.56 -22.88 3.22
CA GLY A 180 -13.76 -24.00 2.28
C GLY A 180 -14.92 -23.80 1.30
N LEU A 181 -15.47 -22.58 1.20
CA LEU A 181 -16.60 -22.25 0.34
C LEU A 181 -16.17 -22.04 -1.13
N LEU A 182 -15.05 -21.36 -1.34
CA LEU A 182 -14.48 -21.17 -2.68
C LEU A 182 -13.56 -22.33 -3.01
N LYS A 183 -13.89 -23.05 -4.09
CA LYS A 183 -13.08 -24.15 -4.63
C LYS A 183 -12.57 -23.76 -6.00
N LEU A 184 -11.25 -23.72 -6.14
CA LEU A 184 -10.61 -23.35 -7.40
C LEU A 184 -10.48 -24.56 -8.33
N PRO A 185 -10.51 -24.36 -9.65
CA PRO A 185 -10.08 -25.37 -10.60
C PRO A 185 -8.66 -25.87 -10.25
N PRO A 186 -8.34 -27.17 -10.41
CA PRO A 186 -7.06 -27.75 -9.97
C PRO A 186 -5.80 -27.11 -10.56
N GLU A 187 -5.92 -26.48 -11.72
CA GLU A 187 -4.83 -25.80 -12.42
C GLU A 187 -4.54 -24.39 -11.93
N VAL A 188 -5.41 -23.81 -11.09
CA VAL A 188 -5.22 -22.47 -10.55
C VAL A 188 -4.41 -22.57 -9.26
N THR A 189 -3.24 -21.93 -9.27
CA THR A 189 -2.43 -21.78 -8.07
C THR A 189 -3.08 -20.78 -7.12
N LEU A 190 -3.47 -21.23 -5.93
CA LEU A 190 -3.92 -20.34 -4.86
C LEU A 190 -2.73 -19.54 -4.31
N VAL A 191 -2.92 -18.23 -4.18
CA VAL A 191 -1.93 -17.32 -3.59
C VAL A 191 -2.56 -16.63 -2.38
N TRP A 192 -2.02 -16.91 -1.19
CA TRP A 192 -2.51 -16.34 0.06
C TRP A 192 -1.97 -14.94 0.28
N ALA A 193 -2.84 -13.96 0.50
CA ALA A 193 -2.41 -12.63 0.87
C ALA A 193 -2.20 -12.46 2.38
N ASP A 194 -1.35 -11.50 2.74
CA ASP A 194 -1.30 -10.95 4.11
C ASP A 194 -2.42 -9.93 4.40
N ASP A 195 -2.37 -9.33 5.58
CA ASP A 195 -3.27 -8.24 6.01
C ASP A 195 -2.74 -6.84 5.69
N GLY A 196 -1.75 -6.71 4.80
CA GLY A 196 -1.03 -5.44 4.57
C GLY A 196 -0.03 -5.08 5.65
N ALA A 197 0.05 -5.85 6.75
CA ALA A 197 1.05 -5.70 7.81
C ALA A 197 1.97 -6.93 7.91
N GLY A 198 1.99 -7.79 6.90
CA GLY A 198 2.87 -8.95 6.85
C GLY A 198 2.36 -10.19 7.60
N LEU A 199 1.09 -10.27 8.02
CA LEU A 199 0.50 -11.49 8.60
C LEU A 199 -0.38 -12.23 7.58
N LEU A 200 -0.01 -13.44 7.17
CA LEU A 200 -0.79 -14.17 6.16
C LEU A 200 -2.20 -14.50 6.68
N GLN A 201 -3.19 -14.29 5.81
CA GLN A 201 -4.61 -14.52 6.11
C GLN A 201 -5.07 -15.95 5.76
N ASP A 202 -4.13 -16.90 5.71
CA ASP A 202 -4.37 -18.31 5.37
C ASP A 202 -4.96 -19.13 6.52
N GLY A 203 -4.96 -18.58 7.75
CA GLY A 203 -5.38 -19.32 8.94
C GLY A 203 -4.52 -20.57 9.22
N GLY A 204 -3.27 -20.59 8.73
CA GLY A 204 -2.36 -21.74 8.82
C GLY A 204 -2.63 -22.84 7.79
N GLN A 205 -3.44 -22.59 6.76
CA GLN A 205 -3.83 -23.58 5.74
C GLN A 205 -2.93 -23.59 4.49
N ILE A 206 -1.90 -22.74 4.41
CA ILE A 206 -0.99 -22.75 3.25
C ILE A 206 -0.35 -24.12 3.05
N SER A 207 -0.24 -24.55 1.80
CA SER A 207 0.20 -25.90 1.44
C SER A 207 1.02 -25.94 0.15
N ARG A 208 1.51 -27.14 -0.18
CA ARG A 208 2.40 -27.37 -1.32
C ARG A 208 1.78 -26.89 -2.63
N GLY A 209 2.56 -26.15 -3.42
CA GLY A 209 2.13 -25.67 -4.73
C GLY A 209 1.30 -24.38 -4.70
N GLN A 210 1.08 -23.81 -3.51
CA GLN A 210 0.46 -22.49 -3.35
C GLN A 210 1.53 -21.38 -3.35
N GLY A 211 1.09 -20.13 -3.25
CA GLY A 211 1.95 -18.97 -3.17
C GLY A 211 1.54 -17.94 -2.12
N VAL A 212 2.27 -16.84 -2.09
CA VAL A 212 2.07 -15.71 -1.18
C VAL A 212 2.00 -14.38 -1.94
N TYR A 213 1.07 -13.53 -1.54
CA TYR A 213 1.04 -12.10 -1.86
C TYR A 213 1.30 -11.30 -0.57
N TYR A 214 2.41 -10.58 -0.51
CA TYR A 214 2.91 -9.96 0.71
C TYR A 214 3.13 -8.47 0.53
N HIS A 215 2.97 -7.69 1.60
CA HIS A 215 3.18 -6.24 1.56
C HIS A 215 4.37 -5.83 2.43
N THR A 216 5.23 -4.99 1.88
CA THR A 216 6.19 -4.21 2.67
C THR A 216 5.85 -2.73 2.67
N GLY A 217 5.09 -2.27 1.67
CA GLY A 217 4.41 -0.99 1.68
C GLY A 217 3.01 -1.13 1.08
N VAL A 218 2.05 -0.40 1.63
CA VAL A 218 0.68 -0.32 1.11
C VAL A 218 0.00 0.93 1.66
N ILE A 219 -1.00 1.46 0.95
CA ILE A 219 -1.87 2.51 1.47
C ILE A 219 -3.15 1.95 2.11
N GLY A 220 -3.67 2.63 3.13
CA GLY A 220 -4.99 2.36 3.69
C GLY A 220 -4.99 2.25 5.21
N GLY A 221 -5.89 2.99 5.86
CA GLY A 221 -6.18 2.86 7.29
C GLY A 221 -4.95 2.91 8.20
N ASN A 222 -4.42 1.73 8.57
CA ASN A 222 -3.26 1.54 9.44
C ASN A 222 -1.95 1.24 8.70
N ALA A 223 -1.91 1.35 7.37
CA ALA A 223 -0.78 0.94 6.55
C ALA A 223 0.38 1.95 6.50
N ASN A 224 1.47 1.56 5.83
CA ASN A 224 2.68 2.33 5.65
C ASN A 224 2.96 2.59 4.15
N ASN A 225 2.90 3.86 3.75
CA ASN A 225 3.39 4.26 2.42
C ASN A 225 4.79 4.89 2.51
N PHE A 226 5.06 5.68 3.56
CA PHE A 226 6.28 6.50 3.66
C PHE A 226 7.30 5.97 4.67
N SER A 227 7.12 4.77 5.17
CA SER A 227 7.98 4.22 6.23
C SER A 227 8.03 2.70 6.23
N GLU A 228 9.08 2.10 6.78
CA GLU A 228 9.15 0.66 7.06
C GLU A 228 8.16 0.32 8.18
N ARG A 229 7.39 -0.76 8.06
CA ARG A 229 6.45 -1.19 9.12
C ARG A 229 6.57 -2.66 9.48
N VAL A 230 6.90 -3.51 8.51
CA VAL A 230 6.92 -4.95 8.71
C VAL A 230 8.26 -5.36 9.34
N PRO A 231 8.28 -5.86 10.59
CA PRO A 231 9.52 -6.28 11.23
C PRO A 231 10.15 -7.48 10.51
N ILE A 232 11.48 -7.57 10.51
CA ILE A 232 12.22 -8.68 9.88
C ILE A 232 11.82 -10.02 10.52
N GLU A 233 11.60 -10.03 11.84
CA GLU A 233 11.13 -11.19 12.59
C GLU A 233 9.80 -11.71 12.05
N ARG A 234 8.88 -10.82 11.68
CA ARG A 234 7.58 -11.19 11.10
C ARG A 234 7.75 -11.77 9.69
N ILE A 235 8.57 -11.15 8.85
CA ILE A 235 8.87 -11.62 7.50
C ILE A 235 9.39 -13.06 7.54
N TYR A 236 10.41 -13.30 8.38
CA TYR A 236 11.03 -14.62 8.51
C TYR A 236 10.08 -15.66 9.11
N ARG A 237 9.24 -15.27 10.07
CA ARG A 237 8.23 -16.15 10.67
C ARG A 237 7.18 -16.58 9.65
N GLU A 238 6.54 -15.62 8.97
CA GLU A 238 5.40 -15.87 8.08
C GLU A 238 5.83 -16.50 6.76
N LEU A 239 6.87 -15.99 6.12
CA LEU A 239 7.37 -16.59 4.88
C LEU A 239 8.10 -17.90 5.15
N GLY A 240 8.81 -18.02 6.28
CA GLY A 240 9.45 -19.26 6.69
C GLY A 240 8.46 -20.40 6.91
N ARG A 241 7.29 -20.15 7.51
CA ARG A 241 6.24 -21.18 7.63
C ARG A 241 5.61 -21.54 6.29
N ALA A 242 5.41 -20.57 5.39
CA ALA A 242 4.92 -20.80 4.04
C ALA A 242 5.88 -21.71 3.25
N VAL A 243 7.18 -21.43 3.32
CA VAL A 243 8.23 -22.25 2.71
C VAL A 243 8.20 -23.67 3.27
N LYS A 244 8.13 -23.84 4.59
CA LYS A 244 8.08 -25.17 5.23
C LYS A 244 6.86 -25.99 4.78
N ALA A 245 5.74 -25.33 4.52
CA ALA A 245 4.53 -25.96 3.99
C ALA A 245 4.61 -26.25 2.47
N GLY A 246 5.67 -25.82 1.78
CA GLY A 246 5.82 -25.96 0.33
C GLY A 246 5.05 -24.93 -0.49
N GLY A 247 4.55 -23.86 0.13
CA GLY A 247 3.84 -22.74 -0.50
C GLY A 247 4.80 -21.79 -1.22
N VAL A 248 5.55 -22.32 -2.20
CA VAL A 248 6.67 -21.64 -2.86
C VAL A 248 6.48 -21.45 -4.38
N ALA A 249 5.29 -21.75 -4.91
CA ALA A 249 5.04 -21.68 -6.35
C ALA A 249 5.07 -20.22 -6.87
N TYR A 250 4.61 -19.28 -6.05
CA TYR A 250 4.44 -17.88 -6.42
C TYR A 250 4.69 -16.96 -5.22
N MET A 251 5.45 -15.89 -5.43
CA MET A 251 5.69 -14.82 -4.46
C MET A 251 5.50 -13.48 -5.15
N LEU A 252 4.45 -12.77 -4.80
CA LEU A 252 4.25 -11.38 -5.20
C LEU A 252 4.47 -10.49 -4.00
N LEU A 253 5.38 -9.54 -4.11
CA LEU A 253 5.64 -8.55 -3.08
C LEU A 253 5.13 -7.19 -3.56
N ASN A 254 4.38 -6.49 -2.72
CA ASN A 254 4.04 -5.08 -2.91
C ASN A 254 5.01 -4.22 -2.09
N PRO A 255 6.03 -3.61 -2.72
CA PRO A 255 6.92 -2.66 -2.05
C PRO A 255 6.42 -1.21 -2.20
N ALA A 256 5.18 -0.98 -2.63
CA ALA A 256 4.64 0.32 -3.01
C ALA A 256 5.62 1.10 -3.92
N ASN A 257 6.16 2.22 -3.42
CA ASN A 257 7.14 3.05 -4.10
C ASN A 257 8.59 2.54 -4.05
N ILE A 258 8.85 1.32 -3.55
CA ILE A 258 10.17 0.72 -3.21
C ILE A 258 10.90 1.47 -2.10
N ARG A 259 11.09 2.78 -2.26
CA ARG A 259 11.56 3.67 -1.20
C ARG A 259 10.35 4.11 -0.37
N PRO A 260 10.41 3.97 0.96
CA PRO A 260 11.60 3.64 1.73
C PRO A 260 11.68 2.19 2.23
N HIS A 261 10.85 1.30 1.71
CA HIS A 261 10.71 -0.13 2.07
C HIS A 261 11.88 -1.02 1.62
N VAL A 262 13.09 -0.50 1.51
CA VAL A 262 14.22 -1.19 0.85
C VAL A 262 14.70 -2.38 1.66
N MET A 263 14.76 -2.25 2.99
CA MET A 263 15.25 -3.30 3.88
C MET A 263 14.28 -4.47 3.92
N SER A 264 13.00 -4.20 4.18
CA SER A 264 11.98 -5.25 4.23
C SER A 264 11.79 -5.90 2.86
N THR A 265 11.85 -5.12 1.76
CA THR A 265 11.83 -5.66 0.39
C THR A 265 13.00 -6.60 0.15
N ARG A 266 14.21 -6.23 0.57
CA ARG A 266 15.37 -7.12 0.45
C ARG A 266 15.19 -8.41 1.24
N ALA A 267 14.74 -8.31 2.50
CA ALA A 267 14.51 -9.47 3.36
C ALA A 267 13.53 -10.47 2.74
N VAL A 268 12.39 -9.96 2.23
CA VAL A 268 11.39 -10.78 1.55
C VAL A 268 11.97 -11.47 0.30
N MET A 269 12.72 -10.73 -0.54
CA MET A 269 13.30 -11.27 -1.76
C MET A 269 14.41 -12.30 -1.48
N ASP A 270 15.19 -12.14 -0.41
CA ASP A 270 16.17 -13.14 0.03
C ASP A 270 15.46 -14.45 0.42
N VAL A 271 14.37 -14.39 1.19
CA VAL A 271 13.55 -15.57 1.54
C VAL A 271 12.95 -16.21 0.29
N ALA A 272 12.45 -15.41 -0.64
CA ALA A 272 11.82 -15.89 -1.87
C ALA A 272 12.83 -16.53 -2.86
N TRP A 273 14.09 -16.07 -2.85
CA TRP A 273 15.15 -16.65 -3.68
C TRP A 273 15.67 -17.97 -3.08
N ASN A 274 16.04 -17.93 -1.80
CA ASN A 274 16.60 -19.07 -1.10
C ASN A 274 16.28 -18.90 0.37
N ALA A 275 15.18 -19.52 0.80
CA ALA A 275 14.72 -19.47 2.17
C ALA A 275 15.88 -19.76 3.14
N PRO A 276 16.36 -18.74 3.86
CA PRO A 276 17.57 -18.87 4.65
C PRO A 276 17.30 -19.85 5.80
N ALA A 277 18.29 -20.71 6.08
CA ALA A 277 18.31 -21.51 7.30
C ALA A 277 18.57 -20.68 8.58
N GLY A 278 18.83 -19.37 8.43
CA GLY A 278 19.23 -18.45 9.50
C GLY A 278 18.05 -17.73 10.17
N ARG A 279 18.35 -17.03 11.27
CA ARG A 279 17.36 -16.28 12.06
C ARG A 279 17.23 -14.83 11.59
N ALA A 280 16.09 -14.21 11.89
CA ALA A 280 15.82 -12.80 11.56
C ALA A 280 16.88 -11.84 12.14
N GLU A 281 17.37 -12.13 13.33
CA GLU A 281 18.39 -11.35 14.03
C GLU A 281 19.73 -11.40 13.28
N ASP A 282 20.08 -12.58 12.76
CA ASP A 282 21.33 -12.76 12.01
C ASP A 282 21.28 -11.98 10.69
N TRP A 283 20.10 -11.94 10.04
CA TRP A 283 19.88 -11.14 8.83
C TRP A 283 19.96 -9.64 9.11
N LEU A 284 19.27 -9.13 10.15
CA LEU A 284 19.31 -7.70 10.49
C LEU A 284 20.72 -7.23 10.86
N ALA A 285 21.46 -8.06 11.62
CA ALA A 285 22.86 -7.78 11.93
C ALA A 285 23.74 -7.79 10.67
N GLY A 286 23.46 -8.69 9.71
CA GLY A 286 24.09 -8.72 8.39
C GLY A 286 23.84 -7.45 7.59
N TRP A 287 22.58 -7.04 7.47
CA TRP A 287 22.16 -5.79 6.83
C TRP A 287 22.89 -4.59 7.42
N CYS A 288 22.93 -4.47 8.75
CA CYS A 288 23.60 -3.34 9.39
C CYS A 288 25.12 -3.33 9.15
N ARG A 289 25.77 -4.50 9.08
CA ARG A 289 27.19 -4.61 8.74
C ARG A 289 27.45 -4.25 7.27
N GLU A 290 26.59 -4.68 6.36
CA GLU A 290 26.71 -4.41 4.92
C GLU A 290 26.50 -2.91 4.63
N GLU A 291 25.43 -2.32 5.16
CA GLU A 291 25.02 -0.95 4.82
C GLU A 291 25.76 0.14 5.61
N PHE A 292 26.31 -0.18 6.79
CA PHE A 292 26.93 0.81 7.68
C PHE A 292 28.33 0.43 8.20
N GLY A 293 28.83 -0.77 7.89
CA GLY A 293 30.14 -1.24 8.33
C GLY A 293 30.19 -1.73 9.78
N GLY A 294 31.24 -2.49 10.12
CA GLY A 294 31.35 -3.18 11.41
C GLY A 294 31.33 -2.25 12.64
N ALA A 295 31.91 -1.05 12.54
CA ALA A 295 31.95 -0.09 13.64
C ALA A 295 30.57 0.47 14.01
N ALA A 296 29.69 0.64 13.03
CA ALA A 296 28.35 1.22 13.24
C ALA A 296 27.25 0.17 13.40
N ALA A 297 27.48 -1.07 12.96
CA ALA A 297 26.46 -2.10 12.81
C ALA A 297 25.62 -2.31 14.08
N ALA A 298 26.25 -2.46 15.25
CA ALA A 298 25.54 -2.67 16.50
C ALA A 298 24.69 -1.46 16.92
N ALA A 299 25.12 -0.24 16.62
CA ALA A 299 24.36 0.97 16.92
C ALA A 299 23.18 1.15 15.96
N ALA A 300 23.40 0.88 14.67
CA ALA A 300 22.34 0.88 13.66
C ALA A 300 21.29 -0.19 13.96
N GLU A 301 21.70 -1.40 14.35
CA GLU A 301 20.78 -2.49 14.71
C GLU A 301 19.86 -2.09 15.86
N ARG A 302 20.41 -1.50 16.95
CA ARG A 302 19.59 -0.98 18.05
C ARG A 302 18.58 0.07 17.58
N CYS A 303 18.97 0.92 16.63
CA CYS A 303 18.07 1.91 16.05
C CYS A 303 16.90 1.26 15.29
N TYR A 304 17.16 0.25 14.44
CA TYR A 304 16.10 -0.46 13.72
C TYR A 304 15.16 -1.21 14.66
N ARG A 305 15.68 -1.85 15.71
CA ARG A 305 14.86 -2.55 16.71
C ARG A 305 13.96 -1.58 17.47
N ALA A 306 14.52 -0.49 18.00
CA ALA A 306 13.75 0.53 18.70
C ALA A 306 12.69 1.17 17.79
N TYR A 307 13.02 1.41 16.52
CA TYR A 307 12.06 1.88 15.51
C TYR A 307 10.90 0.90 15.33
N SER A 308 11.18 -0.40 15.17
CA SER A 308 10.15 -1.42 14.97
C SER A 308 9.24 -1.61 16.19
N GLU A 309 9.72 -1.31 17.39
CA GLU A 309 8.99 -1.45 18.65
C GLU A 309 8.20 -0.19 19.02
N ALA A 310 8.52 0.96 18.43
CA ALA A 310 7.97 2.26 18.83
C ALA A 310 6.51 2.54 18.48
N PRO A 311 5.93 2.04 17.37
CA PRO A 311 4.57 2.40 16.97
C PRO A 311 3.53 2.21 18.07
N ALA A 312 2.56 3.15 18.09
CA ALA A 312 1.41 3.03 18.98
C ALA A 312 0.55 1.83 18.56
N ARG A 313 -0.09 1.22 19.55
CA ARG A 313 -1.05 0.13 19.33
C ARG A 313 -2.44 0.65 19.54
N TYR A 314 -3.34 0.31 18.64
CA TYR A 314 -4.75 0.64 18.77
C TYR A 314 -5.61 -0.54 19.19
N GLY A 315 -5.01 -1.73 19.27
CA GLY A 315 -5.63 -2.96 19.75
C GLY A 315 -4.58 -4.00 20.16
N GLU A 316 -5.06 -5.19 20.52
CA GLU A 316 -4.25 -6.26 21.10
C GLU A 316 -3.55 -7.10 20.02
N ARG A 317 -4.13 -7.23 18.83
CA ARG A 317 -3.55 -8.06 17.78
C ARG A 317 -2.23 -7.46 17.28
N GLU A 318 -1.34 -8.33 16.83
CA GLU A 318 0.00 -7.94 16.40
C GLU A 318 -0.01 -6.86 15.28
N SER A 319 -0.93 -6.95 14.32
CA SER A 319 -1.09 -5.96 13.26
C SER A 319 -1.88 -4.70 13.65
N GLU A 320 -2.41 -4.63 14.88
CA GLU A 320 -3.14 -3.46 15.39
C GLU A 320 -2.19 -2.36 15.91
N THR A 321 -1.19 -2.04 15.09
CA THR A 321 -0.24 -0.93 15.25
C THR A 321 -0.53 0.18 14.24
N ILE A 322 -0.18 1.42 14.53
CA ILE A 322 -0.35 2.54 13.58
C ILE A 322 0.91 2.78 12.74
N ALA A 323 0.73 3.42 11.59
CA ALA A 323 1.82 3.89 10.73
C ALA A 323 1.44 5.24 10.10
N ASP A 324 2.24 5.72 9.15
CA ASP A 324 2.20 7.10 8.63
C ASP A 324 0.79 7.55 8.21
N ASP A 325 0.11 6.81 7.33
CA ASP A 325 -1.23 7.16 6.82
C ASP A 325 -2.27 7.33 7.95
N PHE A 326 -2.20 6.49 8.98
CA PHE A 326 -3.15 6.48 10.10
C PHE A 326 -3.20 7.81 10.84
N TYR A 327 -2.03 8.37 11.17
CA TYR A 327 -1.93 9.62 11.92
C TYR A 327 -2.66 10.76 11.20
N HIS A 328 -2.50 10.82 9.88
CA HIS A 328 -3.05 11.89 9.05
C HIS A 328 -4.54 11.70 8.74
N GLN A 329 -4.99 10.47 8.47
CA GLN A 329 -6.42 10.23 8.29
C GLN A 329 -7.21 10.53 9.56
N LEU A 330 -6.72 10.06 10.71
CA LEU A 330 -7.37 10.29 11.99
C LEU A 330 -7.28 11.76 12.43
N GLY A 331 -6.11 12.39 12.28
CA GLY A 331 -5.94 13.82 12.57
C GLY A 331 -6.91 14.68 11.76
N ARG A 332 -7.09 14.39 10.47
CA ARG A 332 -8.05 15.11 9.62
C ARG A 332 -9.51 14.89 10.04
N ASP A 333 -9.89 13.67 10.42
CA ASP A 333 -11.24 13.39 10.96
C ASP A 333 -11.52 14.24 12.21
N LEU A 334 -10.59 14.27 13.16
CA LEU A 334 -10.73 15.03 14.40
C LEU A 334 -10.75 16.55 14.16
N LEU A 335 -9.89 17.07 13.29
CA LEU A 335 -9.88 18.49 12.91
C LEU A 335 -11.21 18.90 12.26
N VAL A 336 -11.78 18.07 11.38
CA VAL A 336 -13.09 18.34 10.77
C VAL A 336 -14.20 18.39 11.83
N ARG A 337 -14.17 17.49 12.83
CA ARG A 337 -15.15 17.50 13.94
C ARG A 337 -15.06 18.78 14.76
N ILE A 338 -13.85 19.21 15.13
CA ILE A 338 -13.63 20.48 15.83
C ILE A 338 -14.18 21.65 15.00
N MET A 339 -13.90 21.69 13.70
CA MET A 339 -14.37 22.75 12.81
C MET A 339 -15.89 22.74 12.59
N ARG A 340 -16.54 21.58 12.59
CA ARG A 340 -18.00 21.43 12.49
C ARG A 340 -18.72 21.66 13.82
N ARG A 341 -18.02 21.54 14.94
CA ARG A 341 -18.60 21.48 16.29
C ARG A 341 -19.65 20.37 16.40
N ASP A 342 -19.37 19.24 15.76
CA ASP A 342 -20.29 18.11 15.67
C ASP A 342 -19.61 16.83 16.16
N GLU A 343 -19.84 16.53 17.44
CA GLU A 343 -19.36 15.30 18.09
C GLU A 343 -20.24 14.08 17.75
N SER A 344 -21.41 14.30 17.13
CA SER A 344 -22.35 13.24 16.74
C SER A 344 -21.97 12.53 15.44
N MET A 345 -20.98 13.07 14.71
CA MET A 345 -20.43 12.44 13.51
C MET A 345 -20.05 10.96 13.82
N PRO A 346 -20.43 9.98 12.98
CA PRO A 346 -20.09 8.58 13.23
C PRO A 346 -18.58 8.37 13.34
N VAL A 347 -18.14 7.54 14.29
CA VAL A 347 -16.73 7.12 14.38
C VAL A 347 -16.39 6.33 13.12
N ARG A 348 -15.48 6.86 12.30
CA ARG A 348 -15.14 6.27 11.00
C ARG A 348 -14.23 5.06 11.14
N PHE A 349 -13.30 5.10 12.09
CA PHE A 349 -12.29 4.08 12.29
C PHE A 349 -12.81 2.95 13.20
N ARG A 350 -13.76 2.18 12.67
CA ARG A 350 -14.47 1.10 13.40
C ARG A 350 -13.55 0.02 13.97
N PHE A 351 -12.35 -0.13 13.44
CA PHE A 351 -11.33 -1.05 13.96
C PHE A 351 -10.80 -0.63 15.35
N LEU A 352 -11.05 0.60 15.80
CA LEU A 352 -10.77 1.03 17.17
C LEU A 352 -11.72 0.41 18.19
N LYS A 353 -12.82 -0.22 17.76
CA LYS A 353 -13.82 -0.92 18.61
C LYS A 353 -14.38 -0.07 19.76
N VAL A 354 -14.24 1.26 19.69
CA VAL A 354 -14.85 2.22 20.60
C VAL A 354 -15.99 2.93 19.88
N SER A 355 -17.19 2.85 20.44
CA SER A 355 -18.41 3.38 19.83
C SER A 355 -18.77 4.79 20.30
N ALA A 356 -18.32 5.21 21.49
CA ALA A 356 -18.62 6.51 22.07
C ALA A 356 -17.47 7.51 21.84
N TYR A 357 -17.81 8.73 21.44
CA TYR A 357 -16.84 9.78 21.11
C TYR A 357 -15.85 10.11 22.25
N PRO A 358 -16.27 10.26 23.53
CA PRO A 358 -15.33 10.49 24.63
C PRO A 358 -14.29 9.38 24.80
N GLY A 359 -14.73 8.12 24.78
CA GLY A 359 -13.84 6.96 24.90
C GLY A 359 -12.91 6.85 23.69
N TYR A 360 -13.41 7.21 22.51
CA TYR A 360 -12.63 7.21 21.28
C TYR A 360 -11.47 8.21 21.34
N ILE A 361 -11.72 9.46 21.72
CA ILE A 361 -10.67 10.47 21.88
C ILE A 361 -9.69 10.09 22.98
N ALA A 362 -10.18 9.60 24.11
CA ALA A 362 -9.32 9.16 25.21
C ALA A 362 -8.39 8.01 24.78
N HIS A 363 -8.90 7.05 24.00
CA HIS A 363 -8.11 5.95 23.45
C HIS A 363 -6.99 6.46 22.54
N VAL A 364 -7.31 7.38 21.62
CA VAL A 364 -6.34 7.99 20.69
C VAL A 364 -5.24 8.76 21.44
N ALA A 365 -5.61 9.59 22.42
CA ALA A 365 -4.63 10.31 23.22
C ALA A 365 -3.73 9.34 24.02
N ASN A 366 -4.33 8.32 24.64
CA ASN A 366 -3.59 7.35 25.45
C ASN A 366 -2.59 6.54 24.62
N MET A 367 -2.99 6.03 23.45
CA MET A 367 -2.06 5.27 22.59
C MET A 367 -0.87 6.13 22.14
N CYS A 368 -1.09 7.42 21.84
CA CYS A 368 0.01 8.33 21.48
C CYS A 368 0.95 8.58 22.68
N ARG A 369 0.41 8.82 23.88
CA ARG A 369 1.21 8.96 25.11
C ARG A 369 2.04 7.72 25.43
N GLN A 370 1.49 6.53 25.21
CA GLN A 370 2.20 5.27 25.43
C GLN A 370 3.32 5.01 24.40
N ALA A 371 3.20 5.55 23.19
CA ALA A 371 4.22 5.42 22.15
C ALA A 371 5.35 6.46 22.30
N GLU A 372 5.06 7.63 22.87
CA GLU A 372 5.99 8.76 22.96
C GLU A 372 7.38 8.40 23.54
N PRO A 373 7.51 7.68 24.68
CA PRO A 373 8.83 7.34 25.21
C PRO A 373 9.63 6.40 24.29
N ARG A 374 8.94 5.54 23.54
CA ARG A 374 9.58 4.62 22.58
C ARG A 374 10.09 5.36 21.35
N TRP A 375 9.34 6.36 20.87
CA TRP A 375 9.81 7.24 19.80
C TRP A 375 11.00 8.12 20.22
N GLU A 376 10.98 8.64 21.46
CA GLU A 376 12.14 9.36 22.02
C GLU A 376 13.38 8.48 22.10
N GLU A 377 13.22 7.24 22.54
CA GLU A 377 14.32 6.28 22.62
C GLU A 377 14.88 5.94 21.23
N ALA A 378 14.03 5.69 20.24
CA ALA A 378 14.44 5.48 18.86
C ALA A 378 15.23 6.69 18.33
N ALA A 379 14.75 7.91 18.56
CA ALA A 379 15.43 9.13 18.14
C ALA A 379 16.78 9.33 18.85
N ARG A 380 16.86 9.00 20.15
CA ARG A 380 18.11 9.02 20.93
C ARG A 380 19.12 8.03 20.36
N LEU A 381 18.71 6.80 20.06
CA LEU A 381 19.56 5.77 19.47
C LEU A 381 20.04 6.15 18.07
N ALA A 382 19.19 6.77 17.24
CA ALA A 382 19.59 7.29 15.94
C ALA A 382 20.70 8.36 16.06
N ARG A 383 20.56 9.31 17.00
CA ARG A 383 21.59 10.33 17.28
C ARG A 383 22.90 9.70 17.77
N GLN A 384 22.84 8.62 18.54
CA GLN A 384 24.03 7.89 18.99
C GLN A 384 24.71 7.09 17.88
N ALA A 385 23.94 6.55 16.94
CA ALA A 385 24.47 5.84 15.79
C ALA A 385 25.15 6.80 14.79
N TRP A 386 24.61 8.01 14.60
CA TRP A 386 25.07 9.00 13.62
C TRP A 386 26.60 9.21 13.53
N PRO A 387 27.34 9.50 14.63
CA PRO A 387 28.79 9.72 14.54
C PRO A 387 29.56 8.48 14.07
N LEU A 388 28.99 7.28 14.25
CA LEU A 388 29.58 6.01 13.80
C LEU A 388 29.28 5.72 12.33
N ILE A 389 28.23 6.32 11.75
CA ILE A 389 27.84 6.09 10.36
C ILE A 389 28.92 6.63 9.41
N PRO A 390 29.45 5.80 8.49
CA PRO A 390 30.42 6.23 7.49
C PRO A 390 29.91 7.41 6.66
N ALA A 391 30.78 8.36 6.32
CA ALA A 391 30.38 9.59 5.63
C ALA A 391 29.56 9.32 4.35
N GLY A 392 29.98 8.38 3.51
CA GLY A 392 29.28 8.00 2.28
C GLY A 392 27.94 7.26 2.48
N ARG A 393 27.55 6.97 3.73
CA ARG A 393 26.32 6.25 4.09
C ARG A 393 25.37 7.07 4.97
N ARG A 394 25.76 8.29 5.35
CA ARG A 394 24.95 9.18 6.20
C ARG A 394 23.64 9.59 5.55
N ASP A 395 23.64 9.89 4.26
CA ASP A 395 22.41 10.24 3.53
C ASP A 395 21.42 9.06 3.49
N PHE A 396 21.93 7.84 3.29
CA PHE A 396 21.09 6.65 3.34
C PHE A 396 20.55 6.41 4.76
N PHE A 397 21.40 6.51 5.79
CA PHE A 397 20.95 6.39 7.19
C PHE A 397 19.90 7.45 7.53
N GLN A 398 20.13 8.71 7.13
CA GLN A 398 19.19 9.81 7.30
C GLN A 398 17.85 9.47 6.66
N ALA A 399 17.85 9.12 5.37
CA ALA A 399 16.62 8.88 4.64
C ALA A 399 15.89 7.59 5.04
N HIS A 400 16.63 6.53 5.37
CA HIS A 400 16.06 5.20 5.59
C HIS A 400 15.60 4.97 7.04
N ILE A 401 16.24 5.59 8.04
CA ILE A 401 15.83 5.36 9.44
C ILE A 401 15.63 6.64 10.25
N ALA A 402 16.53 7.62 10.16
CA ALA A 402 16.42 8.82 11.01
C ALA A 402 15.20 9.67 10.67
N SER A 403 15.00 9.99 9.39
CA SER A 403 13.82 10.73 8.91
C SER A 403 12.51 9.97 9.12
N GLN A 404 12.53 8.62 9.11
CA GLN A 404 11.35 7.83 9.40
C GLN A 404 10.99 7.87 10.89
N ILE A 405 12.00 7.82 11.78
CA ILE A 405 11.79 8.03 13.22
C ILE A 405 11.17 9.41 13.46
N ASP A 406 11.73 10.46 12.84
CA ASP A 406 11.20 11.81 13.00
C ASP A 406 9.79 11.97 12.40
N LEU A 407 9.51 11.35 11.24
CA LEU A 407 8.16 11.26 10.65
C LEU A 407 7.17 10.73 11.68
N HIS A 408 7.40 9.55 12.24
CA HIS A 408 6.45 8.94 13.17
C HIS A 408 6.38 9.65 14.52
N ARG A 409 7.51 10.11 15.04
CA ARG A 409 7.57 10.86 16.31
C ARG A 409 6.75 12.15 16.23
N HIS A 410 6.95 12.93 15.17
CA HIS A 410 6.20 14.18 14.99
C HIS A 410 4.72 13.89 14.63
N SER A 411 4.43 12.84 13.84
CA SER A 411 3.05 12.40 13.60
C SER A 411 2.33 11.96 14.88
N ASN A 412 3.02 11.29 15.80
CA ASN A 412 2.50 10.88 17.11
C ASN A 412 2.10 12.08 17.97
N ARG A 413 2.97 13.09 18.04
CA ARG A 413 2.71 14.34 18.77
C ARG A 413 1.60 15.16 18.14
N MET A 414 1.63 15.31 16.82
CA MET A 414 0.57 15.98 16.06
C MET A 414 -0.79 15.37 16.40
N LEU A 415 -0.91 14.04 16.33
CA LEU A 415 -2.16 13.35 16.64
C LEU A 415 -2.56 13.49 18.10
N LEU A 416 -1.60 13.42 19.04
CA LEU A 416 -1.86 13.65 20.47
C LEU A 416 -2.45 15.05 20.71
N HIS A 417 -1.83 16.09 20.17
CA HIS A 417 -2.34 17.46 20.29
C HIS A 417 -3.72 17.62 19.67
N ILE A 418 -3.96 17.06 18.48
CA ILE A 418 -5.29 17.08 17.87
C ILE A 418 -6.33 16.37 18.75
N ALA A 419 -5.98 15.23 19.35
CA ALA A 419 -6.86 14.51 20.27
C ALA A 419 -7.14 15.32 21.54
N GLU A 420 -6.16 16.04 22.09
CA GLU A 420 -6.34 16.93 23.24
C GLU A 420 -7.23 18.15 22.91
N ALA A 421 -7.13 18.69 21.69
CA ALA A 421 -8.04 19.73 21.21
C ALA A 421 -9.48 19.21 20.98
N ALA A 422 -9.61 17.93 20.63
CA ALA A 422 -10.89 17.26 20.39
C ALA A 422 -11.55 16.69 21.66
N ALA A 423 -10.86 16.76 22.81
CA ALA A 423 -11.34 16.18 24.06
C ALA A 423 -12.65 16.85 24.55
N PRO A 424 -13.60 16.06 25.10
CA PRO A 424 -14.81 16.61 25.69
C PRO A 424 -14.49 17.65 26.77
N GLY A 425 -15.12 18.83 26.68
CA GLY A 425 -14.90 19.93 27.62
C GLY A 425 -13.64 20.77 27.36
N ALA A 426 -12.91 20.55 26.26
CA ALA A 426 -11.80 21.41 25.89
C ALA A 426 -12.26 22.87 25.69
N THR A 427 -11.60 23.80 26.37
CA THR A 427 -11.89 25.24 26.24
C THR A 427 -11.31 25.81 24.95
N ALA A 428 -11.90 26.88 24.40
CA ALA A 428 -11.38 27.49 23.17
C ALA A 428 -9.88 27.87 23.25
N PRO A 429 -9.34 28.43 24.36
CA PRO A 429 -7.90 28.64 24.48
C PRO A 429 -7.08 27.35 24.42
N SER A 430 -7.53 26.28 25.09
CA SER A 430 -6.85 24.98 25.06
C SER A 430 -6.87 24.37 23.65
N GLN A 431 -7.98 24.49 22.93
CA GLN A 431 -8.08 24.05 21.54
C GLN A 431 -7.11 24.81 20.64
N GLN A 432 -7.00 26.14 20.79
CA GLN A 432 -6.07 26.96 20.02
C GLN A 432 -4.61 26.53 20.24
N VAL A 433 -4.18 26.39 21.50
CA VAL A 433 -2.81 25.97 21.84
C VAL A 433 -2.47 24.61 21.24
N ASN A 434 -3.38 23.65 21.39
CA ASN A 434 -3.16 22.29 20.88
C ASN A 434 -3.17 22.23 19.34
N VAL A 435 -4.10 22.90 18.67
CA VAL A 435 -4.11 22.92 17.19
C VAL A 435 -2.89 23.66 16.63
N GLU A 436 -2.40 24.71 17.30
CA GLU A 436 -1.16 25.39 16.92
C GLU A 436 0.08 24.50 17.10
N ALA A 437 0.17 23.76 18.20
CA ALA A 437 1.21 22.75 18.41
C ALA A 437 1.16 21.66 17.34
N ALA A 438 -0.03 21.14 17.02
CA ALA A 438 -0.21 20.15 15.96
C ALA A 438 0.25 20.65 14.59
N ALA A 439 -0.03 21.90 14.24
CA ALA A 439 0.47 22.51 13.01
C ALA A 439 2.00 22.62 13.01
N GLY A 440 2.62 22.93 14.15
CA GLY A 440 4.08 22.91 14.33
C GLY A 440 4.68 21.53 14.06
N GLU A 441 4.10 20.48 14.65
CA GLU A 441 4.50 19.09 14.43
C GLU A 441 4.33 18.69 12.95
N ALA A 442 3.24 19.08 12.30
CA ALA A 442 3.03 18.81 10.88
C ALA A 442 4.10 19.44 9.96
N ARG A 443 4.61 20.64 10.30
CA ARG A 443 5.75 21.24 9.60
C ARG A 443 7.05 20.48 9.84
N ALA A 444 7.26 19.97 11.06
CA ALA A 444 8.43 19.16 11.38
C ALA A 444 8.44 17.84 10.60
N ILE A 445 7.28 17.21 10.40
CA ILE A 445 7.12 16.03 9.54
C ILE A 445 7.59 16.34 8.10
N LEU A 446 7.10 17.44 7.51
CA LEU A 446 7.51 17.85 6.16
C LEU A 446 9.02 18.15 6.08
N ALA A 447 9.61 18.72 7.13
CA ALA A 447 11.05 18.94 7.21
C ALA A 447 11.84 17.62 7.27
N ALA A 448 11.38 16.64 8.05
CA ALA A 448 11.99 15.31 8.12
C ALA A 448 11.96 14.58 6.77
N LEU A 449 10.85 14.67 6.03
CA LEU A 449 10.74 14.11 4.69
C LEU A 449 11.68 14.80 3.70
N ARG A 450 11.84 16.13 3.76
CA ARG A 450 12.82 16.86 2.94
C ARG A 450 14.26 16.44 3.23
N GLN A 451 14.62 16.19 4.48
CA GLN A 451 15.96 15.70 4.83
C GLN A 451 16.26 14.32 4.23
N ALA A 452 15.23 13.53 3.90
CA ALA A 452 15.38 12.25 3.25
C ALA A 452 15.62 12.38 1.72
N GLU A 453 15.36 13.55 1.12
CA GLU A 453 15.49 13.81 -0.32
C GLU A 453 16.92 14.24 -0.71
N TYR A 454 17.85 13.28 -0.74
CA TYR A 454 19.26 13.54 -1.09
C TYR A 454 19.60 13.20 -2.55
N GLY A 455 20.50 13.97 -3.15
CA GLY A 455 21.04 13.72 -4.48
C GLY A 455 19.94 13.50 -5.54
N LYS A 456 19.89 12.30 -6.13
CA LYS A 456 18.89 11.95 -7.15
C LYS A 456 17.46 11.93 -6.62
N TRP A 457 17.26 11.80 -5.30
CA TRP A 457 15.96 11.69 -4.65
C TRP A 457 15.32 13.04 -4.31
N ALA A 458 15.91 14.15 -4.76
CA ALA A 458 15.30 15.48 -4.66
C ALA A 458 13.85 15.47 -5.18
N GLY A 459 12.92 15.98 -4.36
CA GLY A 459 11.50 16.08 -4.70
C GLY A 459 10.67 14.79 -4.53
N PHE A 460 11.26 13.67 -4.08
CA PHE A 460 10.55 12.39 -4.02
C PHE A 460 9.28 12.42 -3.16
N TYR A 461 9.33 13.04 -1.98
CA TYR A 461 8.15 13.21 -1.12
C TYR A 461 7.42 14.53 -1.44
N THR A 462 8.16 15.61 -1.64
CA THR A 462 7.63 16.97 -1.83
C THR A 462 6.72 17.09 -3.05
N LEU A 463 7.00 16.33 -4.11
CA LEU A 463 6.16 16.32 -5.32
C LEU A 463 5.06 15.26 -5.26
N GLY A 464 5.31 14.15 -4.56
CA GLY A 464 4.53 12.92 -4.69
C GLY A 464 3.61 12.57 -3.55
N ASP A 465 3.61 13.33 -2.45
CA ASP A 465 2.70 13.08 -1.32
C ASP A 465 1.22 13.34 -1.69
N TRP A 466 0.59 12.35 -2.32
CA TRP A 466 -0.79 12.44 -2.80
C TRP A 466 -1.74 11.51 -2.04
N PHE A 467 -1.23 10.38 -1.54
CA PHE A 467 -2.03 9.45 -0.73
C PHE A 467 -2.12 9.88 0.74
N VAL A 468 -0.99 10.03 1.43
CA VAL A 468 -0.98 10.41 2.86
C VAL A 468 -1.48 11.86 3.00
N ASP A 469 -0.98 12.74 2.13
CA ASP A 469 -1.29 14.17 2.00
C ASP A 469 -1.10 14.93 3.31
N ILE A 470 0.15 14.93 3.76
CA ILE A 470 0.61 15.65 4.95
C ILE A 470 0.40 17.17 4.79
N PRO A 471 0.66 17.80 3.62
CA PRO A 471 0.31 19.20 3.39
C PRO A 471 -1.18 19.51 3.64
N LEU A 472 -2.10 18.65 3.23
CA LEU A 472 -3.53 18.84 3.54
C LEU A 472 -3.80 18.79 5.04
N THR A 473 -3.11 17.93 5.78
CA THR A 473 -3.26 17.86 7.24
C THR A 473 -2.80 19.16 7.90
N LEU A 474 -1.64 19.68 7.49
CA LEU A 474 -1.12 20.97 7.95
C LEU A 474 -2.08 22.12 7.64
N HIS A 475 -2.49 22.26 6.37
CA HIS A 475 -3.39 23.34 5.95
C HIS A 475 -4.75 23.26 6.66
N LEU A 476 -5.24 22.05 6.96
CA LEU A 476 -6.47 21.86 7.71
C LEU A 476 -6.31 22.29 9.18
N ALA A 477 -5.18 21.96 9.81
CA ALA A 477 -4.87 22.44 11.17
C ALA A 477 -4.79 23.97 11.22
N GLU A 478 -4.16 24.60 10.24
CA GLU A 478 -4.08 26.07 10.14
C GLU A 478 -5.45 26.72 9.89
N ALA A 479 -6.31 26.10 9.06
CA ALA A 479 -7.70 26.53 8.89
C ALA A 479 -8.51 26.38 10.18
N CYS A 480 -8.34 25.27 10.90
CA CYS A 480 -8.98 25.04 12.19
C CYS A 480 -8.56 26.11 13.22
N LEU A 481 -7.26 26.41 13.32
CA LEU A 481 -6.73 27.45 14.21
C LEU A 481 -7.30 28.83 13.89
N ALA A 482 -7.35 29.21 12.61
CA ALA A 482 -7.94 30.47 12.17
C ALA A 482 -9.41 30.58 12.62
N GLN A 483 -10.20 29.51 12.42
CA GLN A 483 -11.59 29.46 12.86
C GLN A 483 -11.73 29.55 14.38
N LEU A 484 -10.89 28.85 15.15
CA LEU A 484 -10.88 28.89 16.62
C LEU A 484 -10.51 30.27 17.16
N ARG A 485 -9.71 31.06 16.43
CA ARG A 485 -9.38 32.46 16.72
C ARG A 485 -10.48 33.45 16.29
N GLY A 486 -11.63 32.96 15.82
CA GLY A 486 -12.75 33.80 15.36
C GLY A 486 -12.54 34.44 13.99
N GLN A 487 -11.53 34.00 13.22
CA GLN A 487 -11.25 34.52 11.89
C GLN A 487 -12.17 33.88 10.85
N ARG A 488 -12.57 34.66 9.84
CA ARG A 488 -13.28 34.13 8.68
C ARG A 488 -12.32 33.34 7.80
N LEU A 489 -12.68 32.10 7.48
CA LEU A 489 -11.88 31.26 6.58
C LEU A 489 -11.79 31.89 5.18
N THR A 490 -10.58 31.96 4.65
CA THR A 490 -10.32 32.31 3.24
C THR A 490 -10.89 31.27 2.29
N ALA A 491 -11.03 31.61 1.00
CA ALA A 491 -11.48 30.65 -0.01
C ALA A 491 -10.59 29.39 -0.08
N ALA A 492 -9.27 29.55 0.07
CA ALA A 492 -8.32 28.43 0.09
C ALA A 492 -8.53 27.52 1.32
N GLN A 493 -8.76 28.09 2.51
CA GLN A 493 -9.05 27.31 3.71
C GLN A 493 -10.41 26.59 3.63
N GLN A 494 -11.42 27.23 3.03
CA GLN A 494 -12.71 26.59 2.77
C GLN A 494 -12.55 25.41 1.80
N ALA A 495 -11.77 25.57 0.72
CA ALA A 495 -11.48 24.50 -0.22
C ALA A 495 -10.69 23.34 0.43
N THR A 496 -9.74 23.67 1.32
CA THR A 496 -8.97 22.70 2.12
C THR A 496 -9.90 21.86 3.00
N ARG A 497 -10.79 22.51 3.76
CA ARG A 497 -11.80 21.82 4.57
C ARG A 497 -12.70 20.94 3.71
N ALA A 498 -13.23 21.46 2.60
CA ALA A 498 -14.10 20.69 1.70
C ALA A 498 -13.37 19.48 1.10
N ARG A 499 -12.07 19.60 0.80
CA ARG A 499 -11.25 18.48 0.35
C ARG A 499 -11.09 17.43 1.44
N ALA A 500 -10.73 17.83 2.66
CA ALA A 500 -10.62 16.91 3.79
C ALA A 500 -11.94 16.17 4.07
N GLU A 501 -13.07 16.89 4.04
CA GLU A 501 -14.41 16.29 4.21
C GLU A 501 -14.73 15.26 3.11
N ARG A 502 -14.32 15.49 1.85
CA ARG A 502 -14.47 14.49 0.78
C ARG A 502 -13.63 13.25 1.00
N LEU A 503 -12.38 13.40 1.46
CA LEU A 503 -11.52 12.26 1.84
C LEU A 503 -12.12 11.42 2.97
N LEU A 504 -12.94 12.05 3.80
CA LEU A 504 -13.67 11.38 4.86
C LEU A 504 -14.85 10.49 4.36
N GLY A 505 -15.24 10.60 3.09
CA GLY A 505 -16.40 9.92 2.48
C GLY A 505 -16.18 8.53 1.87
N GLU A 506 -15.10 7.82 2.23
CA GLU A 506 -14.71 6.47 1.73
C GLU A 506 -14.30 6.36 0.25
N ASP A 507 -14.16 7.49 -0.45
CA ASP A 507 -13.73 7.50 -1.85
C ASP A 507 -12.25 7.87 -1.99
N THR A 508 -11.37 6.87 -2.10
CA THR A 508 -9.95 7.06 -2.44
C THR A 508 -9.69 7.13 -3.95
N SER A 509 -10.73 6.96 -4.79
CA SER A 509 -10.57 6.99 -6.26
C SER A 509 -9.98 8.29 -6.78
N HIS A 510 -10.19 9.38 -6.05
CA HIS A 510 -9.72 10.70 -6.43
C HIS A 510 -8.18 10.83 -6.42
N VAL A 511 -7.43 10.00 -5.67
CA VAL A 511 -5.96 10.02 -5.72
C VAL A 511 -5.47 9.43 -7.04
N TYR A 512 -6.11 8.35 -7.49
CA TYR A 512 -5.83 7.73 -8.78
C TYR A 512 -6.10 8.66 -9.97
N ILE A 513 -6.89 9.72 -9.81
CA ILE A 513 -7.04 10.77 -10.85
C ILE A 513 -5.69 11.38 -11.21
N LYS A 514 -4.84 11.66 -10.22
CA LYS A 514 -3.50 12.23 -10.47
C LYS A 514 -2.56 11.18 -11.06
N ILE A 515 -2.51 9.99 -10.47
CA ILE A 515 -1.61 8.91 -10.86
C ILE A 515 -1.92 8.44 -12.30
N LYS A 516 -3.22 8.36 -12.64
CA LYS A 516 -3.71 7.87 -13.94
C LYS A 516 -4.09 9.00 -14.90
N ALA A 517 -3.63 10.23 -14.65
CA ALA A 517 -3.89 11.36 -15.54
C ALA A 517 -3.41 11.12 -16.98
N TYR A 518 -2.36 10.33 -17.18
CA TYR A 518 -1.82 9.97 -18.49
C TYR A 518 -2.74 9.05 -19.31
N GLN A 519 -3.72 8.39 -18.67
CA GLN A 519 -4.70 7.53 -19.34
C GLN A 519 -5.95 8.31 -19.79
N LYS A 520 -5.93 9.64 -19.77
CA LYS A 520 -7.10 10.48 -20.07
C LYS A 520 -7.75 10.08 -21.40
N GLY A 521 -9.04 9.77 -21.35
CA GLY A 521 -9.83 9.38 -22.52
C GLY A 521 -9.82 7.88 -22.84
N ARG A 522 -8.96 7.08 -22.19
CA ARG A 522 -8.98 5.62 -22.32
C ARG A 522 -10.09 5.01 -21.46
N LYS A 523 -10.69 3.93 -21.96
CA LYS A 523 -11.75 3.17 -21.30
C LYS A 523 -11.57 1.67 -21.54
N ALA A 524 -12.07 0.85 -20.64
CA ALA A 524 -12.15 -0.59 -20.88
C ALA A 524 -13.05 -0.87 -22.10
N GLU A 525 -12.59 -1.76 -22.96
CA GLU A 525 -13.26 -2.14 -24.21
C GLU A 525 -14.04 -3.45 -24.04
N PHE A 526 -14.96 -3.75 -24.97
CA PHE A 526 -15.80 -4.96 -24.93
C PHE A 526 -15.77 -5.68 -26.28
N CYS A 527 -15.22 -6.89 -26.30
CA CYS A 527 -15.05 -7.67 -27.51
C CYS A 527 -16.16 -8.71 -27.59
N ALA A 528 -16.95 -8.67 -28.67
CA ALA A 528 -17.82 -9.79 -29.03
C ALA A 528 -16.95 -10.99 -29.49
N GLY A 529 -17.46 -12.21 -29.38
CA GLY A 529 -16.72 -13.46 -29.66
C GLY A 529 -15.91 -13.49 -30.97
N ASP A 530 -14.86 -14.32 -30.95
CA ASP A 530 -14.00 -14.86 -32.03
C ASP A 530 -13.64 -13.95 -33.21
N LYS A 531 -13.65 -12.62 -33.06
CA LYS A 531 -13.02 -11.74 -34.04
C LYS A 531 -11.53 -11.58 -33.69
N PRO A 532 -10.61 -11.96 -34.60
CA PRO A 532 -9.20 -11.66 -34.39
C PRO A 532 -9.00 -10.15 -34.31
N PRO A 533 -8.00 -9.67 -33.53
CA PRO A 533 -7.75 -8.26 -33.33
C PRO A 533 -7.48 -7.56 -34.67
N ARG A 534 -7.98 -6.33 -34.80
CA ARG A 534 -7.54 -5.42 -35.86
C ARG A 534 -6.13 -4.94 -35.50
N PHE A 535 -5.17 -5.28 -36.36
CA PHE A 535 -3.78 -4.84 -36.27
C PHE A 535 -3.63 -3.35 -36.55
#